data_AF-A0A399FUN3-F1
#
_entry.id   AF-A0A399FUN3-F1
#
_cell.length_a   1.000
_cell.length_b   1.000
_cell.length_c   1.000
_cell.angle_alpha   90.00
_cell.angle_beta   90.00
_cell.angle_gamma   90.00
#
_symmetry.space_group_name_H-M   'P 1'
#
loop_
_entity.id
_entity.type
_entity.pdbx_description
1 polymer ?
#
loop_
_entity_poly.entity_id
_entity_poly.type
_entity_poly.pdbx_seq_one_letter_code
_entity_poly.pdbx_strand_id
1 'polypeptide(L)'
;MVAITQAKSTAQKLIAFMKYKLTKNRLLSRRDKFIARRIDETLNHGETGIIFIGAYHNVKKRLPKSIQIREIKDAQKVKEYHRLLPFYNRNKERFEELSKYLASQIS
;
A
#
# COMPACT_ATOMS: atom_id res chain seq x y z
N MET A 1 15.11 17.98 -1.90
CA MET A 1 14.41 18.34 -0.64
C MET A 1 12.98 18.73 -0.97
N VAL A 2 11.99 18.19 -0.26
CA VAL A 2 10.58 18.46 -0.52
C VAL A 2 10.28 19.92 -0.14
N ALA A 3 9.72 20.73 -1.04
CA ALA A 3 9.41 22.16 -0.84
C ALA A 3 8.57 22.49 0.43
N ILE A 4 7.98 21.47 1.06
CA ILE A 4 7.29 21.54 2.34
C ILE A 4 8.21 22.00 3.48
N THR A 5 9.51 21.65 3.45
CA THR A 5 10.48 22.07 4.49
C THR A 5 10.96 23.51 4.34
N GLN A 6 10.73 24.15 3.18
CA GLN A 6 11.22 25.51 2.87
C GLN A 6 10.13 26.59 2.86
N ALA A 7 8.85 26.23 3.00
CA ALA A 7 7.75 27.20 2.92
C ALA A 7 7.68 28.10 4.17
N LYS A 8 7.68 29.43 3.94
CA LYS A 8 7.76 30.47 4.99
C LYS A 8 6.43 30.73 5.70
N SER A 9 5.29 30.36 5.11
CA SER A 9 3.96 30.51 5.73
C SER A 9 3.17 29.20 5.85
N THR A 10 2.27 29.14 6.83
CA THR A 10 1.34 28.02 7.07
C THR A 10 0.46 27.73 5.85
N ALA A 11 0.00 28.75 5.13
CA ALA A 11 -0.78 28.60 3.91
C ALA A 11 0.03 27.95 2.77
N GLN A 12 1.29 28.35 2.58
CA GLN A 12 2.18 27.76 1.56
C GLN A 12 2.50 26.29 1.88
N LYS A 13 2.71 25.95 3.15
CA LYS A 13 2.89 24.55 3.61
C LYS A 13 1.66 23.70 3.29
N LEU A 14 0.46 24.21 3.50
CA LEU A 14 -0.80 23.50 3.20
C LEU A 14 -0.95 23.22 1.70
N ILE A 15 -0.71 24.22 0.85
CA ILE A 15 -0.78 24.06 -0.61
C ILE A 15 0.26 23.05 -1.10
N ALA A 16 1.50 23.15 -0.62
CA ALA A 16 2.57 22.21 -0.97
C ALA A 16 2.24 20.77 -0.55
N PHE A 17 1.66 20.60 0.65
CA PHE A 17 1.21 19.29 1.13
C PHE A 17 0.08 18.71 0.27
N MET A 18 -0.92 19.51 -0.10
CA MET A 18 -1.99 19.07 -1.01
C MET A 18 -1.45 18.65 -2.38
N LYS A 19 -0.58 19.47 -2.98
CA LYS A 19 0.05 19.16 -4.27
C LYS A 19 0.88 17.87 -4.21
N TYR A 20 1.64 17.67 -3.13
CA TYR A 20 2.38 16.44 -2.88
C TYR A 20 1.44 15.23 -2.77
N LYS A 21 0.37 15.32 -1.97
CA LYS A 21 -0.60 14.24 -1.78
C LYS A 21 -1.28 13.84 -3.08
N LEU A 22 -1.71 14.81 -3.89
CA LEU A 22 -2.31 14.57 -5.21
C LEU A 22 -1.32 13.89 -6.16
N THR A 23 -0.10 14.40 -6.25
CA THR A 23 0.94 13.84 -7.13
C THR A 23 1.28 12.40 -6.72
N LYS A 24 1.45 12.15 -5.42
CA LYS A 24 1.68 10.82 -4.85
C LYS A 24 0.57 9.84 -5.23
N ASN A 25 -0.70 10.23 -5.06
CA ASN A 25 -1.84 9.38 -5.40
C ASN A 25 -1.90 9.07 -6.90
N ARG A 26 -1.63 10.05 -7.75
CA ARG A 26 -1.58 9.86 -9.20
C ARG A 26 -0.46 8.89 -9.61
N LEU A 27 0.73 9.02 -9.03
CA LEU A 27 1.85 8.12 -9.30
C LEU A 27 1.58 6.70 -8.81
N LEU A 28 1.02 6.53 -7.60
CA LEU A 28 0.61 5.22 -7.09
C LEU A 28 -0.42 4.57 -8.02
N SER A 29 -1.44 5.32 -8.45
CA SER A 29 -2.44 4.81 -9.39
C SER A 29 -1.82 4.41 -10.73
N ARG A 30 -0.82 5.14 -11.24
CA ARG A 30 -0.13 4.79 -12.49
C ARG A 30 0.68 3.51 -12.33
N ARG A 31 1.38 3.34 -11.20
CA ARG A 31 2.13 2.11 -10.87
C ARG A 31 1.20 0.91 -10.78
N ASP A 32 0.07 1.05 -10.08
CA ASP A 32 -0.89 -0.06 -9.93
C ASP A 32 -1.48 -0.49 -11.27
N LYS A 33 -1.77 0.46 -12.18
CA LYS A 33 -2.23 0.16 -13.54
C LYS A 33 -1.16 -0.56 -14.35
N PHE A 34 0.08 -0.08 -14.29
CA PHE A 34 1.19 -0.71 -14.98
C PHE A 34 1.39 -2.15 -14.51
N ILE A 35 1.40 -2.37 -13.19
CA ILE A 35 1.57 -3.71 -12.60
C ILE A 35 0.43 -4.64 -13.04
N ALA A 36 -0.83 -4.20 -12.94
CA ALA A 36 -1.97 -5.02 -13.36
C ALA A 36 -1.91 -5.40 -14.84
N ARG A 37 -1.55 -4.46 -15.71
CA ARG A 37 -1.37 -4.71 -17.13
C ARG A 37 -0.24 -5.70 -17.40
N ARG A 38 0.91 -5.54 -16.73
CA ARG A 38 2.04 -6.46 -16.90
C ARG A 38 1.68 -7.88 -16.49
N ILE A 39 0.93 -8.05 -15.40
CA ILE A 39 0.46 -9.37 -14.95
C ILE A 39 -0.45 -9.99 -16.01
N ASP A 40 -1.43 -9.25 -16.53
CA ASP A 40 -2.33 -9.72 -17.60
C ASP A 40 -1.57 -10.13 -18.87
N GLU A 41 -0.54 -9.37 -19.24
CA GLU A 41 0.29 -9.64 -20.42
C GLU A 41 1.24 -10.84 -20.25
N THR A 42 1.59 -11.24 -19.03
CA THR A 42 2.64 -12.25 -18.78
C THR A 42 2.18 -13.52 -18.10
N LEU A 43 1.03 -13.49 -17.42
CA LEU A 43 0.48 -14.65 -16.74
C LEU A 43 -0.45 -15.39 -17.71
N ASN A 44 0.02 -16.51 -18.26
CA ASN A 44 -0.75 -17.27 -19.23
C ASN A 44 -1.93 -17.98 -18.57
N HIS A 45 -2.85 -18.49 -19.39
CA HIS A 45 -4.00 -19.23 -18.89
C HIS A 45 -3.56 -20.48 -18.11
N GLY A 46 -4.08 -20.64 -16.89
CA GLY A 46 -3.74 -21.74 -16.00
C GLY A 46 -2.44 -21.56 -15.22
N GLU A 47 -1.65 -20.51 -15.48
CA GLU A 47 -0.44 -20.24 -14.71
C GLU A 47 -0.75 -19.60 -13.36
N THR A 48 0.13 -19.86 -12.40
CA THR A 48 0.10 -19.23 -11.07
C THR A 48 1.35 -18.40 -10.87
N GLY A 49 1.16 -17.10 -10.58
CA GLY A 49 2.25 -16.19 -10.24
C GLY A 49 2.27 -15.81 -8.76
N ILE A 50 3.43 -15.40 -8.26
CA ILE A 50 3.61 -14.82 -6.93
C ILE A 50 4.01 -13.36 -7.10
N ILE A 51 3.37 -12.48 -6.33
CA ILE A 51 3.70 -11.05 -6.32
C ILE A 51 4.11 -10.59 -4.92
N PHE A 52 5.25 -9.91 -4.84
CA PHE A 52 5.69 -9.19 -3.65
C PHE A 52 5.43 -7.71 -3.85
N ILE A 53 4.49 -7.14 -3.10
CA ILE A 53 4.10 -5.74 -3.24
C ILE A 53 3.74 -5.13 -1.89
N GLY A 54 4.05 -3.85 -1.72
CA GLY A 54 3.72 -3.12 -0.50
C GLY A 54 2.20 -3.07 -0.28
N ALA A 55 1.76 -3.25 0.96
CA ALA A 55 0.34 -3.36 1.32
C ALA A 55 -0.53 -2.19 0.85
N TYR A 56 0.04 -0.99 0.66
CA TYR A 56 -0.68 0.21 0.20
C TYR A 56 -1.06 0.21 -1.28
N HIS A 57 -0.54 -0.72 -2.08
CA HIS A 57 -0.91 -0.87 -3.48
C HIS A 57 -2.33 -1.44 -3.63
N ASN A 58 -3.03 -1.05 -4.69
CA ASN A 58 -4.41 -1.47 -4.96
C ASN A 58 -4.52 -2.16 -6.32
N VAL A 59 -3.57 -3.06 -6.61
CA VAL A 59 -3.49 -3.82 -7.86
C VAL A 59 -4.69 -4.76 -8.03
N LYS A 60 -5.16 -5.38 -6.94
CA LYS A 60 -6.32 -6.30 -6.93
C LYS A 60 -7.55 -5.74 -7.64
N LYS A 61 -7.87 -4.46 -7.44
CA LYS A 61 -9.04 -3.82 -8.08
C LYS A 61 -8.84 -3.49 -9.56
N ARG A 62 -7.64 -3.67 -10.09
CA ARG A 62 -7.26 -3.34 -11.48
C ARG A 62 -6.96 -4.57 -12.31
N LEU A 63 -6.80 -5.73 -11.68
CA LEU A 63 -6.59 -6.97 -12.39
C LEU A 63 -7.87 -7.40 -13.12
N PRO A 64 -7.73 -8.05 -14.29
CA PRO A 64 -8.85 -8.71 -14.96
C PRO A 64 -9.59 -9.65 -14.01
N LYS A 65 -10.92 -9.76 -14.17
CA LYS A 65 -11.75 -10.65 -13.35
C LYS A 65 -11.43 -12.14 -13.52
N SER A 66 -10.76 -12.51 -14.62
CA SER A 66 -10.26 -13.86 -14.88
C SER A 66 -9.12 -14.27 -13.95
N ILE A 67 -8.39 -13.31 -13.37
CA ILE A 67 -7.29 -13.58 -12.46
C ILE A 67 -7.81 -13.72 -11.04
N GLN A 68 -7.65 -14.91 -10.47
CA GLN A 68 -7.97 -15.17 -9.08
C GLN A 68 -6.82 -14.74 -8.17
N ILE A 69 -7.15 -14.12 -7.04
CA ILE A 69 -6.15 -13.55 -6.12
C ILE A 69 -6.34 -14.16 -4.74
N ARG A 70 -5.29 -14.79 -4.23
CA ARG A 70 -5.19 -15.26 -2.85
C ARG A 70 -4.19 -14.39 -2.10
N GLU A 71 -4.67 -13.63 -1.12
CA GLU A 71 -3.81 -12.87 -0.23
C GLU A 71 -3.28 -13.79 0.88
N ILE A 72 -1.97 -13.77 1.09
CA ILE A 72 -1.29 -14.58 2.11
C ILE A 72 -1.49 -14.01 3.53
N LYS A 73 -1.67 -12.69 3.62
CA LYS A 73 -2.06 -11.96 4.83
C LYS A 73 -3.03 -10.86 4.41
N ASP A 74 -3.93 -10.51 5.32
CA ASP A 74 -4.90 -9.44 5.13
C ASP A 74 -4.18 -8.09 4.98
N ALA A 75 -4.28 -7.50 3.79
CA ALA A 75 -3.64 -6.22 3.48
C ALA A 75 -4.09 -5.07 4.40
N GLN A 76 -5.30 -5.11 4.97
CA GLN A 76 -5.77 -4.11 5.93
C GLN A 76 -5.06 -4.24 7.27
N LYS A 77 -4.88 -5.47 7.79
CA LYS A 77 -4.12 -5.69 9.02
C LYS A 77 -2.66 -5.23 8.87
N VAL A 78 -2.04 -5.47 7.70
CA VAL A 78 -0.68 -4.97 7.41
C VAL A 78 -0.62 -3.44 7.37
N LYS A 79 -1.62 -2.78 6.74
CA LYS A 79 -1.70 -1.30 6.73
C LYS A 79 -1.91 -0.74 8.12
N GLU A 80 -2.76 -1.37 8.92
CA GLU A 80 -3.05 -0.98 10.28
C GLU A 80 -1.79 -1.07 11.14
N TYR A 81 -1.07 -2.18 11.08
CA TYR A 81 0.22 -2.34 11.75
C TYR A 81 1.19 -1.20 11.42
N HIS A 82 1.37 -0.90 10.12
CA HIS A 82 2.23 0.20 9.69
C HIS A 82 1.77 1.57 10.18
N ARG A 83 0.45 1.80 10.32
CA ARG A 83 -0.11 3.05 10.87
C ARG A 83 0.14 3.19 12.36
N LEU A 84 0.17 2.08 13.10
CA LEU A 84 0.39 2.07 14.54
C LEU A 84 1.86 2.17 14.92
N LEU A 85 2.81 1.87 14.03
CA LEU A 85 4.26 1.95 14.31
C LEU A 85 4.70 3.25 15.01
N PRO A 86 4.32 4.47 14.55
CA PRO A 86 4.73 5.71 15.22
C PRO A 86 4.03 5.96 16.57
N PHE A 87 2.97 5.22 16.87
CA PHE A 87 2.09 5.39 18.03
C PHE A 87 1.99 4.13 18.89
N TYR A 88 3.02 3.27 18.84
CA TYR A 88 3.06 1.99 19.53
C TYR A 88 2.65 2.11 21.00
N ASN A 89 3.28 3.03 21.75
CA ASN A 89 3.03 3.20 23.19
C ASN A 89 1.56 3.48 23.53
N ARG A 90 0.80 4.11 22.61
CA ARG A 90 -0.62 4.42 22.82
C ARG A 90 -1.56 3.28 22.42
N ASN A 91 -1.09 2.33 21.62
CA ASN A 91 -1.90 1.26 21.03
C ASN A 91 -1.23 -0.11 21.23
N LYS A 92 -0.55 -0.30 22.36
CA LYS A 92 0.36 -1.42 22.60
C LYS A 92 -0.30 -2.77 22.35
N GLU A 93 -1.48 -2.99 22.93
CA GLU A 93 -2.21 -4.26 22.81
C GLU A 93 -2.56 -4.60 21.35
N ARG A 94 -3.19 -3.67 20.63
CA ARG A 94 -3.52 -3.87 19.21
C ARG A 94 -2.29 -4.04 18.34
N PHE A 95 -1.22 -3.31 18.63
CA PHE A 95 0.05 -3.45 17.91
C PHE A 95 0.66 -4.84 18.14
N GLU A 96 0.66 -5.34 19.37
CA GLU A 96 1.16 -6.69 19.69
C GLU A 96 0.32 -7.78 19.05
N GLU A 97 -1.01 -7.63 19.02
CA GLU A 97 -1.91 -8.54 18.32
C GLU A 97 -1.57 -8.62 16.83
N LEU A 98 -1.44 -7.46 16.17
CA LEU A 98 -1.08 -7.38 14.76
C LEU A 98 0.34 -7.92 14.51
N SER A 99 1.27 -7.69 15.43
CA SER A 99 2.63 -8.24 15.35
C SER A 99 2.62 -9.77 15.38
N LYS A 100 1.86 -10.37 16.30
CA LYS A 100 1.68 -11.83 16.40
C LYS A 100 1.02 -12.38 15.14
N TYR A 101 -0.01 -11.71 14.62
CA TYR A 101 -0.65 -12.09 13.36
C TYR A 101 0.31 -12.08 12.17
N LEU A 102 1.18 -11.07 12.07
CA LEU A 102 2.14 -10.97 10.98
C LEU A 102 3.24 -12.04 11.08
N ALA A 103 3.69 -12.35 12.29
CA ALA A 103 4.67 -13.39 12.58
C ALA A 103 4.09 -14.82 12.53
N SER A 104 2.77 -14.97 12.61
CA SER A 104 2.14 -16.29 12.56
C SER A 104 2.38 -16.97 11.23
N GLN A 105 2.38 -18.30 11.22
CA GLN A 105 2.45 -19.05 9.97
C GLN A 105 1.30 -18.68 9.03
N ILE A 106 1.57 -18.84 7.74
CA ILE A 106 0.59 -18.67 6.69
C ILE A 106 -0.27 -19.94 6.72
N SER A 107 -1.57 -19.76 6.93
CA SER A 107 -2.58 -20.82 6.84
C SER A 107 -3.24 -20.78 5.46
#